data_AF-A0A7S4SW13-F1
#
_entry.id   AF-A0A7S4SW13-F1
#
_cell.length_a   1.000
_cell.length_b   1.000
_cell.length_c   1.000
_cell.angle_alpha   90.00
_cell.angle_beta   90.00
_cell.angle_gamma   90.00
#
_symmetry.space_group_name_H-M   'P 1'
#
loop_
_entity.id
_entity.type
_entity.pdbx_description
1 polymer ?
#
loop_
_entity_poly.entity_id
_entity_poly.type
_entity_poly.pdbx_seq_one_letter_code
_entity_poly.pdbx_strand_id
1 'polypeptide(L)'
;ASGAAAAAAAAECGSPVRASQAAAAVAELEALRPLLEQQRAELERQACELRLRRDRERELRAECRQGLEHRRALQAHIEVLGSRLATREAELARLGARKAELREALARREVRADAVAACATEGEVRAWEREVREAARRALERLADRRAELRVAALAGARDGAPCRMCCERPASCALLPCGHRALCKPCARRVEGGEGSSCPICRRRVTGRLEAYAS
;
A
#
# COMPACT_ATOMS: atom_id res chain seq x y z
N ALA A 1 -89.96 26.82 -55.87
CA ALA A 1 -89.12 26.95 -54.66
C ALA A 1 -87.81 27.57 -55.11
N SER A 2 -87.64 28.89 -54.96
CA SER A 2 -86.95 29.52 -53.80
C SER A 2 -85.48 29.08 -53.74
N GLY A 3 -84.47 29.94 -53.70
CA GLY A 3 -84.32 31.39 -53.54
C GLY A 3 -82.88 31.72 -53.95
N ALA A 4 -82.56 32.97 -54.29
CA ALA A 4 -81.95 33.94 -53.37
C ALA A 4 -80.55 33.52 -52.88
N ALA A 5 -79.52 34.35 -52.82
CA ALA A 5 -79.27 35.72 -53.24
C ALA A 5 -77.77 35.96 -52.95
N ALA A 6 -77.12 36.78 -53.77
CA ALA A 6 -76.03 37.68 -53.44
C ALA A 6 -75.08 37.34 -52.25
N ALA A 7 -73.84 37.00 -52.60
CA ALA A 7 -72.64 37.56 -51.98
C ALA A 7 -71.80 38.15 -53.13
N ALA A 8 -71.87 39.45 -53.35
CA ALA A 8 -71.02 40.45 -52.70
C ALA A 8 -69.59 40.44 -53.28
N ALA A 9 -69.42 41.37 -54.22
CA ALA A 9 -68.19 42.02 -54.60
C ALA A 9 -67.14 42.13 -53.48
N ALA A 10 -65.97 41.53 -53.72
CA ALA A 10 -64.61 41.95 -53.37
C ALA A 10 -63.71 40.73 -53.71
N ALA A 11 -62.74 40.74 -54.61
CA ALA A 11 -61.91 41.83 -55.10
C ALA A 11 -61.21 41.39 -56.40
N GLU A 12 -61.87 41.51 -57.56
CA GLU A 12 -61.17 41.47 -58.86
C GLU A 12 -60.92 42.91 -59.34
N CYS A 13 -60.14 43.64 -58.55
CA CYS A 13 -59.48 44.88 -59.00
C CYS A 13 -57.96 44.65 -59.00
N GLY A 14 -57.54 43.59 -59.70
CA GLY A 14 -56.17 43.48 -60.17
C GLY A 14 -56.04 44.31 -61.44
N SER A 15 -55.74 45.62 -61.32
CA SER A 15 -55.44 46.47 -62.47
C SER A 15 -54.40 45.77 -63.39
N PRO A 16 -54.48 45.87 -64.73
CA PRO A 16 -53.47 45.31 -65.65
C PRO A 16 -52.05 45.81 -65.34
N VAL A 17 -51.94 46.98 -64.70
CA VAL A 17 -50.69 47.53 -64.15
C VAL A 17 -50.14 46.63 -63.02
N ARG A 18 -50.98 46.07 -62.15
CA ARG A 18 -50.57 45.16 -61.07
C ARG A 18 -50.07 43.81 -61.60
N ALA A 19 -50.69 43.28 -62.66
CA ALA A 19 -50.24 42.04 -63.31
C ALA A 19 -48.89 42.24 -64.03
N SER A 20 -48.70 43.38 -64.70
CA SER A 20 -47.42 43.76 -65.31
C SER A 20 -46.32 44.01 -64.27
N GLN A 21 -46.65 44.65 -63.15
CA GLN A 21 -45.71 44.86 -62.03
C GLN A 21 -45.32 43.54 -61.37
N ALA A 22 -46.26 42.59 -61.22
CA ALA A 22 -45.97 41.27 -60.71
C ALA A 22 -45.04 40.47 -61.64
N ALA A 23 -45.25 40.52 -62.96
CA ALA A 23 -44.37 39.86 -63.92
C ALA A 23 -42.95 40.45 -63.94
N ALA A 24 -42.82 41.78 -63.83
CA ALA A 24 -41.53 42.45 -63.71
C ALA A 24 -40.80 42.07 -62.41
N ALA A 25 -41.51 42.00 -61.30
CA ALA A 25 -40.95 41.56 -60.01
C ALA A 25 -40.50 40.07 -60.05
N VAL A 26 -41.24 39.20 -60.74
CA VAL A 26 -40.84 37.80 -60.94
C VAL A 26 -39.56 37.71 -61.77
N ALA A 27 -39.45 38.48 -62.86
CA ALA A 27 -38.23 38.52 -63.67
C ALA A 27 -37.01 39.06 -62.91
N GLU A 28 -37.18 40.08 -62.05
CA GLU A 28 -36.13 40.55 -61.14
C GLU A 28 -35.71 39.48 -60.13
N LEU A 29 -36.65 38.76 -59.53
CA LEU A 29 -36.36 37.66 -58.61
C LEU A 29 -35.65 36.49 -59.30
N GLU A 30 -36.05 36.16 -60.53
CA GLU A 30 -35.38 35.14 -61.35
C GLU A 30 -33.95 35.56 -61.72
N ALA A 31 -33.72 36.85 -61.97
CA ALA A 31 -32.39 37.40 -62.22
C ALA A 31 -31.48 37.36 -60.98
N LEU A 32 -32.04 37.46 -59.77
CA LEU A 32 -31.29 37.38 -58.50
C LEU A 32 -30.98 35.94 -58.05
N ARG A 33 -31.77 34.95 -58.49
CA ARG A 33 -31.58 33.53 -58.14
C ARG A 33 -30.13 33.01 -58.31
N PRO A 34 -29.45 33.19 -59.46
CA PRO A 34 -28.08 32.70 -59.63
C PRO A 34 -27.08 33.37 -58.68
N LEU A 35 -27.29 34.65 -58.33
CA LEU A 35 -26.44 35.37 -57.37
C LEU A 35 -26.61 34.78 -55.96
N LEU A 36 -27.84 34.47 -55.55
CA LEU A 36 -28.13 33.83 -54.26
C LEU A 36 -27.58 32.41 -54.20
N GLU A 37 -27.67 31.64 -55.28
CA GLU A 37 -27.07 30.31 -55.39
C GLU A 37 -25.54 30.36 -55.29
N GLN A 38 -24.91 31.34 -55.96
CA GLN A 38 -23.46 31.57 -55.85
C GLN A 38 -23.05 31.95 -54.43
N GLN A 39 -23.79 32.85 -53.77
CA GLN A 39 -23.53 33.23 -52.38
C GLN A 39 -23.72 32.05 -51.42
N ARG A 40 -24.76 31.23 -51.62
CA ARG A 40 -24.97 30.02 -50.84
C ARG A 40 -23.81 29.04 -50.99
N ALA A 41 -23.36 28.77 -52.21
CA ALA A 41 -22.23 27.89 -52.47
C ALA A 41 -20.94 28.41 -51.81
N GLU A 42 -20.73 29.73 -51.81
CA GLU A 42 -19.61 30.37 -51.11
C GLU A 42 -19.66 30.16 -49.60
N LEU A 43 -20.83 30.38 -48.98
CA LEU A 43 -21.03 30.13 -47.55
C LEU A 43 -20.86 28.65 -47.19
N GLU A 44 -21.30 27.73 -48.04
CA GLU A 44 -21.10 26.29 -47.87
C GLU A 44 -19.61 25.91 -47.92
N ARG A 45 -18.83 26.50 -48.85
CA ARG A 45 -17.36 26.34 -48.92
C ARG A 45 -16.68 26.86 -47.66
N GLN A 46 -17.02 28.08 -47.22
CA GLN A 46 -16.46 28.69 -46.01
C GLN A 46 -16.83 27.87 -44.75
N ALA A 47 -18.06 27.39 -44.66
CA ALA A 47 -18.49 26.51 -43.57
C ALA A 47 -17.70 25.18 -43.57
N CYS A 48 -17.41 24.62 -44.74
CA CYS A 48 -16.58 23.43 -44.85
C CYS A 48 -15.15 23.67 -44.39
N GLU A 49 -14.56 24.80 -44.77
CA GLU A 49 -13.21 25.17 -44.36
C GLU A 49 -13.13 25.37 -42.84
N LEU A 50 -14.11 26.07 -42.25
CA LEU A 50 -14.18 26.26 -40.80
C LEU A 50 -14.34 24.94 -40.04
N ARG A 51 -15.10 23.97 -40.59
CA ARG A 51 -15.19 22.62 -40.02
C ARG A 51 -13.83 21.93 -40.01
N LEU A 52 -13.13 21.92 -41.15
CA LEU A 52 -11.79 21.32 -41.24
C LEU A 52 -10.79 21.97 -40.27
N ARG A 53 -10.80 23.30 -40.15
CA ARG A 53 -9.96 24.03 -39.19
C ARG A 53 -10.27 23.64 -37.75
N ARG A 54 -11.55 23.51 -37.39
CA ARG A 54 -11.98 23.07 -36.03
C ARG A 54 -11.58 21.62 -35.74
N ASP A 55 -11.70 20.74 -36.72
CA ASP A 55 -11.30 19.35 -36.56
C ASP A 55 -9.78 19.25 -36.37
N ARG A 56 -9.00 20.01 -37.16
CA ARG A 56 -7.55 20.10 -36.98
C ARG A 56 -7.16 20.66 -35.61
N GLU A 57 -7.87 21.69 -35.13
CA GLU A 57 -7.64 22.23 -33.79
C GLU A 57 -7.94 21.19 -32.69
N ARG A 58 -8.99 20.38 -32.86
CA ARG A 58 -9.32 19.29 -31.92
C ARG A 58 -8.24 18.22 -31.89
N GLU A 59 -7.71 17.82 -33.04
CA GLU A 59 -6.59 16.88 -33.15
C GLU A 59 -5.36 17.42 -32.42
N LEU A 60 -4.93 18.64 -32.72
CA LEU A 60 -3.77 19.27 -32.07
C LEU A 60 -3.97 19.39 -30.55
N ARG A 61 -5.17 19.73 -30.10
CA ARG A 61 -5.50 19.75 -28.66
C ARG A 61 -5.42 18.35 -28.05
N ALA A 62 -5.82 17.30 -28.76
CA ALA A 62 -5.70 15.92 -28.28
C ALA A 62 -4.23 15.49 -28.18
N GLU A 63 -3.42 15.78 -29.20
CA GLU A 63 -1.97 15.53 -29.18
C GLU A 63 -1.29 16.26 -28.03
N CYS A 64 -1.61 17.54 -27.81
CA CYS A 64 -1.09 18.32 -26.68
C CYS A 64 -1.48 17.70 -25.32
N ARG A 65 -2.72 17.23 -25.16
CA ARG A 65 -3.15 16.53 -23.93
C ARG A 65 -2.36 15.26 -23.70
N GLN A 66 -2.22 14.42 -24.73
CA GLN A 66 -1.46 13.18 -24.66
C GLN A 66 0.01 13.44 -24.32
N GLY A 67 0.62 14.46 -24.93
CA GLY A 67 2.01 14.86 -24.63
C GLY A 67 2.19 15.32 -23.18
N LEU A 68 1.23 16.09 -22.64
CA LEU A 68 1.25 16.52 -21.24
C LEU A 68 1.08 15.34 -20.28
N GLU A 69 0.22 14.38 -20.59
CA GLU A 69 0.05 13.14 -19.81
C GLU A 69 1.32 12.30 -19.82
N HIS A 70 1.94 12.12 -21.00
CA HIS A 70 3.21 11.40 -21.12
C HIS A 70 4.32 12.08 -20.32
N ARG A 71 4.44 13.42 -20.40
CA ARG A 71 5.40 14.19 -19.60
C ARG A 71 5.16 14.01 -18.10
N ARG A 72 3.90 14.05 -17.64
CA ARG A 72 3.55 13.82 -16.23
C ARG A 72 3.94 12.41 -15.77
N ALA A 73 3.70 11.40 -16.60
CA ALA A 73 4.09 10.03 -16.31
C ALA A 73 5.61 9.88 -16.18
N LEU A 74 6.38 10.47 -17.10
CA LEU A 74 7.84 10.50 -17.03
C LEU A 74 8.35 11.23 -15.78
N GLN A 75 7.72 12.36 -15.42
CA GLN A 75 8.06 13.10 -14.21
C GLN A 75 7.87 12.23 -12.95
N ALA A 76 6.74 11.53 -12.84
CA ALA A 76 6.49 10.61 -11.73
C ALA A 76 7.51 9.47 -11.69
N HIS A 77 7.91 8.93 -12.85
CA HIS A 77 8.98 7.93 -12.93
C HIS A 77 10.33 8.48 -12.42
N ILE A 78 10.69 9.70 -12.81
CA ILE A 78 11.91 10.37 -12.34
C ILE A 78 11.89 10.53 -10.82
N GLU A 79 10.77 10.94 -10.23
CA GLU A 79 10.61 11.10 -8.77
C GLU A 79 10.77 9.77 -8.03
N VAL A 80 10.18 8.69 -8.54
CA VAL A 80 10.32 7.34 -7.98
C VAL A 80 11.78 6.87 -8.05
N LEU A 81 12.43 7.05 -9.19
CA LEU A 81 13.83 6.67 -9.37
C LEU A 81 14.75 7.50 -8.45
N GLY A 82 14.50 8.81 -8.33
CA GLY A 82 15.22 9.69 -7.41
C GLY A 82 15.11 9.22 -5.95
N SER A 83 13.89 8.85 -5.52
CA SER A 83 13.65 8.33 -4.17
C SER A 83 14.39 7.01 -3.92
N ARG A 84 14.41 6.11 -4.91
CA ARG A 84 15.16 4.84 -4.85
C ARG A 84 16.67 5.08 -4.78
N LEU A 85 17.20 6.02 -5.57
CA LEU A 85 18.61 6.39 -5.55
C LEU A 85 19.00 6.95 -4.18
N ALA A 86 18.24 7.90 -3.63
CA ALA A 86 18.48 8.46 -2.30
C ALA A 86 18.49 7.39 -1.20
N THR A 87 17.59 6.40 -1.29
CA THR A 87 17.55 5.26 -0.36
C THR A 87 18.84 4.43 -0.45
N ARG A 88 19.33 4.16 -1.67
CA ARG A 88 20.56 3.39 -1.89
C ARG A 88 21.81 4.16 -1.47
N GLU A 89 21.86 5.46 -1.71
CA GLU A 89 22.93 6.33 -1.21
C GLU A 89 23.02 6.30 0.32
N ALA A 90 21.88 6.40 1.00
CA ALA A 90 21.82 6.30 2.45
C ALA A 90 22.29 4.92 2.97
N GLU A 91 21.92 3.83 2.29
CA GLU A 91 22.37 2.47 2.61
C GLU A 91 23.89 2.32 2.42
N LEU A 92 24.44 2.81 1.30
CA LEU A 92 25.88 2.81 1.04
C LEU A 92 26.64 3.62 2.08
N ALA A 93 26.13 4.79 2.49
CA ALA A 93 26.72 5.59 3.55
C ALA A 93 26.76 4.83 4.89
N ARG A 94 25.66 4.15 5.27
CA ARG A 94 25.60 3.31 6.49
C ARG A 94 26.60 2.16 6.43
N LEU A 95 26.68 1.45 5.31
CA LEU A 95 27.64 0.36 5.12
C LEU A 95 29.09 0.87 5.15
N GLY A 96 29.34 2.05 4.58
CA GLY A 96 30.64 2.72 4.64
C GLY A 96 31.05 3.04 6.08
N ALA A 97 30.16 3.64 6.87
CA ALA A 97 30.39 3.91 8.29
C ALA A 97 30.63 2.61 9.09
N ARG A 98 29.79 1.59 8.88
CA ARG A 98 29.96 0.30 9.56
C ARG A 98 31.29 -0.38 9.22
N LYS A 99 31.71 -0.30 7.96
CA LYS A 99 33.02 -0.81 7.52
C LYS A 99 34.17 -0.07 8.19
N ALA A 100 34.06 1.25 8.35
CA ALA A 100 35.06 2.05 9.05
C ALA A 100 35.14 1.69 10.54
N GLU A 101 33.99 1.58 11.22
CA GLU A 101 33.92 1.13 12.63
C GLU A 101 34.57 -0.24 12.82
N LEU A 102 34.27 -1.20 11.94
CA LEU A 102 34.82 -2.55 12.02
C LEU A 102 36.33 -2.56 11.78
N ARG A 103 36.83 -1.76 10.83
CA ARG A 103 38.26 -1.60 10.61
C ARG A 103 38.97 -1.03 11.82
N GLU A 104 38.40 -0.01 12.44
CA GLU A 104 38.97 0.59 13.65
C GLU A 104 38.92 -0.38 14.84
N ALA A 105 37.81 -1.11 15.00
CA ALA A 105 37.68 -2.14 16.03
C ALA A 105 38.67 -3.29 15.82
N LEU A 106 38.94 -3.68 14.58
CA LEU A 106 39.96 -4.66 14.23
C LEU A 106 41.35 -4.12 14.55
N ALA A 107 41.68 -2.89 14.13
CA ALA A 107 42.97 -2.27 14.41
C ALA A 107 43.27 -2.13 15.92
N ARG A 108 42.24 -1.89 16.75
CA ARG A 108 42.36 -1.89 18.22
C ARG A 108 42.61 -3.27 18.84
N ARG A 109 42.17 -4.33 18.16
CA ARG A 109 42.31 -5.73 18.61
C ARG A 109 43.54 -6.41 18.02
N GLU A 110 44.04 -5.92 16.89
CA GLU A 110 45.28 -6.37 16.30
C GLU A 110 46.40 -6.13 17.30
N VAL A 111 46.84 -7.21 17.94
CA VAL A 111 48.03 -7.20 18.77
C VAL A 111 49.19 -6.89 17.83
N ARG A 112 49.94 -5.84 18.17
CA ARG A 112 51.19 -5.47 17.49
C ARG A 112 52.03 -6.73 17.26
N ALA A 113 52.35 -7.03 16.00
CA ALA A 113 53.08 -8.25 15.64
C ALA A 113 54.43 -8.36 16.38
N ASP A 114 55.03 -7.21 16.66
CA ASP A 114 56.23 -7.05 17.46
C ASP A 114 56.00 -7.27 18.97
N ALA A 115 54.81 -7.02 19.52
CA ALA A 115 54.46 -7.38 20.88
C ALA A 115 54.20 -8.89 21.05
N VAL A 116 53.66 -9.55 20.01
CA VAL A 116 53.55 -11.02 19.98
C VAL A 116 54.93 -11.66 19.87
N ALA A 117 55.81 -11.11 19.03
CA ALA A 117 57.18 -11.58 18.87
C ALA A 117 58.09 -11.28 20.08
N ALA A 118 57.82 -10.20 20.83
CA ALA A 118 58.61 -9.82 22.01
C ALA A 118 58.23 -10.56 23.29
N CYS A 119 57.01 -11.11 23.40
CA CYS A 119 56.48 -11.66 24.66
C CYS A 119 56.18 -13.17 24.64
N ALA A 120 56.38 -13.87 23.52
CA ALA A 120 56.23 -15.31 23.49
C ALA A 120 57.11 -15.95 22.40
N THR A 121 57.92 -16.91 22.80
CA THR A 121 58.46 -17.93 21.89
C THR A 121 57.30 -18.71 21.25
N GLU A 122 57.52 -19.28 20.07
CA GLU A 122 56.51 -20.11 19.41
C GLU A 122 55.95 -21.23 20.32
N GLY A 123 56.80 -21.75 21.22
CA GLY A 123 56.42 -22.75 22.22
C GLY A 123 55.41 -22.23 23.25
N GLU A 124 55.58 -20.99 23.71
CA GLU A 124 54.68 -20.34 24.68
C GLU A 124 53.32 -20.03 24.07
N VAL A 125 53.28 -19.57 22.81
CA VAL A 125 52.02 -19.36 22.08
C VAL A 125 51.26 -20.68 21.93
N ARG A 126 51.95 -21.76 21.53
CA ARG A 126 51.34 -23.09 21.39
C ARG A 126 50.87 -23.66 22.73
N ALA A 127 51.55 -23.37 23.83
CA ALA A 127 51.13 -23.77 25.16
C ALA A 127 49.85 -23.04 25.59
N TRP A 128 49.83 -21.71 25.45
CA TRP A 128 48.66 -20.90 25.75
C TRP A 128 47.43 -21.30 24.91
N GLU A 129 47.62 -21.58 23.62
CA GLU A 129 46.53 -22.07 22.78
C GLU A 129 45.93 -23.39 23.29
N ARG A 130 46.74 -24.32 23.80
CA ARG A 130 46.25 -25.57 24.38
C ARG A 130 45.43 -25.31 25.63
N GLU A 131 45.94 -24.45 26.52
CA GLU A 131 45.25 -24.08 27.76
C GLU A 131 43.90 -23.40 27.48
N VAL A 132 43.84 -22.46 26.53
CA VAL A 132 42.60 -21.78 26.15
C VAL A 132 41.59 -22.78 25.56
N ARG A 133 42.03 -23.68 24.66
CA ARG A 133 41.16 -24.72 24.09
C ARG A 133 40.62 -25.67 25.16
N GLU A 134 41.44 -26.04 26.13
CA GLU A 134 41.03 -26.92 27.22
C GLU A 134 40.08 -26.22 28.20
N ALA A 135 40.35 -24.96 28.54
CA ALA A 135 39.46 -24.14 29.35
C ALA A 135 38.09 -23.94 28.70
N ALA A 136 38.06 -23.69 27.39
CA ALA A 136 36.82 -23.58 26.61
C ALA A 136 36.03 -24.89 26.62
N ARG A 137 36.70 -26.04 26.42
CA ARG A 137 36.07 -27.37 26.50
C ARG A 137 35.41 -27.61 27.85
N ARG A 138 36.16 -27.38 28.95
CA ARG A 138 35.64 -27.50 30.31
C ARG A 138 34.44 -26.59 30.57
N ALA A 139 34.45 -25.37 30.03
CA ALA A 139 33.33 -24.45 30.18
C ALA A 139 32.06 -24.93 29.45
N LEU A 140 32.22 -25.47 28.24
CA LEU A 140 31.11 -26.03 27.46
C LEU A 140 30.51 -27.28 28.14
N GLU A 141 31.34 -28.16 28.68
CA GLU A 141 30.89 -29.33 29.45
C GLU A 141 30.03 -28.91 30.65
N ARG A 142 30.51 -27.95 31.47
CA ARG A 142 29.73 -27.43 32.61
C ARG A 142 28.38 -26.85 32.18
N LEU A 143 28.32 -26.14 31.05
CA LEU A 143 27.07 -25.59 30.53
C LEU A 143 26.11 -26.69 30.05
N ALA A 144 26.65 -27.76 29.45
CA ALA A 144 25.87 -28.92 29.05
C ALA A 144 25.27 -29.63 30.27
N ASP A 145 26.06 -29.86 31.32
CA ASP A 145 25.60 -30.46 32.59
C ASP A 145 24.51 -29.61 33.23
N ARG A 146 24.75 -28.29 33.35
CA ARG A 146 23.76 -27.37 33.91
C ARG A 146 22.45 -27.36 33.12
N ARG A 147 22.53 -27.47 31.79
CA ARG A 147 21.34 -27.56 30.93
C ARG A 147 20.58 -28.86 31.17
N ALA A 148 21.27 -29.98 31.36
CA ALA A 148 20.65 -31.26 31.69
C ALA A 148 19.93 -31.20 33.04
N GLU A 149 20.59 -30.64 34.07
CA GLU A 149 19.98 -30.42 35.40
C GLU A 149 18.69 -29.60 35.32
N LEU A 150 18.73 -28.45 34.63
CA LEU A 150 17.56 -27.58 34.48
C LEU A 150 16.42 -28.27 33.73
N ARG A 151 16.74 -29.11 32.74
CA ARG A 151 15.74 -29.89 32.00
C ARG A 151 15.08 -30.94 32.90
N VAL A 152 15.86 -31.65 33.72
CA VAL A 152 15.34 -32.60 34.71
C VAL A 152 14.47 -31.89 35.74
N ALA A 153 14.91 -30.74 36.28
CA ALA A 153 14.14 -29.94 37.23
C ALA A 153 12.83 -29.41 36.63
N ALA A 154 12.85 -28.94 35.37
CA ALA A 154 11.65 -28.50 34.66
C ALA A 154 10.65 -29.64 34.42
N LEU A 155 11.14 -30.84 34.09
CA LEU A 155 10.30 -32.03 33.93
C LEU A 155 9.70 -32.49 35.27
N ALA A 156 10.47 -32.44 36.36
CA ALA A 156 9.97 -32.73 37.70
C ALA A 156 8.88 -31.73 38.12
N GLY A 157 9.13 -30.43 37.98
CA GLY A 157 8.14 -29.38 38.29
C GLY A 157 6.88 -29.41 37.42
N ALA A 158 6.94 -29.98 36.22
CA ALA A 158 5.77 -30.19 35.36
C ALA A 158 4.87 -31.34 35.85
N ARG A 159 5.42 -32.34 36.55
CA ARG A 159 4.67 -33.52 37.06
C ARG A 159 3.79 -33.19 38.27
N ASP A 160 4.25 -32.29 39.14
CA ASP A 160 3.52 -31.95 40.37
C ASP A 160 2.41 -30.92 40.14
N GLY A 161 2.40 -30.23 38.99
CA GLY A 161 1.40 -29.23 38.61
C GLY A 161 1.41 -28.01 39.54
N ALA A 162 1.72 -26.82 39.02
CA ALA A 162 1.75 -25.60 39.83
C ALA A 162 0.44 -25.42 40.65
N PRO A 163 0.50 -24.97 41.91
CA PRO A 163 -0.68 -24.79 42.74
C PRO A 163 -1.63 -23.74 42.15
N CYS A 164 -2.93 -23.94 42.33
CA CYS A 164 -3.98 -23.02 41.89
C CYS A 164 -3.74 -21.62 42.47
N ARG A 165 -3.63 -20.60 41.62
CA ARG A 165 -3.36 -19.21 42.02
C ARG A 165 -4.49 -18.53 42.79
N MET A 166 -5.66 -19.16 42.90
CA MET A 166 -6.79 -18.63 43.66
C MET A 166 -6.96 -19.25 45.05
N CYS A 167 -6.75 -20.56 45.19
CA CYS A 167 -6.95 -21.23 46.48
C CYS A 167 -5.64 -21.75 47.08
N CYS A 168 -4.58 -21.87 46.30
CA CYS A 168 -3.27 -22.43 46.69
C CYS A 168 -3.29 -23.87 47.25
N GLU A 169 -4.47 -24.47 47.44
CA GLU A 169 -4.67 -25.81 48.01
C GLU A 169 -4.58 -26.95 46.98
N ARG A 170 -5.04 -26.71 45.75
CA ARG A 170 -5.22 -27.75 44.72
C ARG A 170 -4.31 -27.48 43.53
N PRO A 171 -3.82 -28.51 42.83
CA PRO A 171 -3.02 -28.31 41.62
C PRO A 171 -3.84 -27.62 40.54
N ALA A 172 -3.21 -26.69 39.83
CA ALA A 172 -3.81 -26.07 38.66
C ALA A 172 -4.05 -27.16 37.61
N SER A 173 -5.28 -27.26 37.15
CA SER A 173 -5.78 -28.34 36.27
C SER A 173 -6.62 -27.79 35.13
N CYS A 174 -6.75 -26.47 35.01
CA CYS A 174 -7.49 -25.81 33.93
C CYS A 174 -6.62 -24.75 33.26
N ALA A 175 -6.59 -24.78 31.93
CA ALA A 175 -6.09 -23.69 31.09
C ALA A 175 -7.21 -22.66 30.85
N LEU A 176 -6.91 -21.38 30.97
CA LEU A 176 -7.89 -20.29 30.79
C LEU A 176 -7.86 -19.77 29.35
N LEU A 177 -9.00 -19.73 28.68
CA LEU A 177 -9.12 -19.26 27.31
C LEU A 177 -9.39 -17.74 27.27
N PRO A 178 -8.80 -17.00 26.31
CA PRO A 178 -7.98 -17.49 25.20
C PRO A 178 -6.46 -17.53 25.50
N CYS A 179 -6.02 -17.19 26.71
CA CYS A 179 -4.58 -17.03 27.00
C CYS A 179 -3.80 -18.34 27.18
N GLY A 180 -4.46 -19.48 27.41
CA GLY A 180 -3.85 -20.80 27.58
C GLY A 180 -3.17 -21.03 28.93
N HIS A 181 -3.08 -20.02 29.81
CA HIS A 181 -2.41 -20.16 31.10
C HIS A 181 -3.12 -21.16 32.03
N ARG A 182 -2.38 -22.18 32.48
CA ARG A 182 -2.83 -23.18 33.46
C ARG A 182 -2.62 -22.68 34.89
N ALA A 183 -3.51 -21.79 35.33
CA ALA A 183 -3.36 -21.06 36.59
C ALA A 183 -4.28 -21.55 37.72
N LEU A 184 -5.39 -22.22 37.39
CA LEU A 184 -6.48 -22.49 38.33
C LEU A 184 -6.83 -23.98 38.41
N CYS A 185 -7.30 -24.44 39.57
CA CYS A 185 -7.94 -25.75 39.71
C CYS A 185 -9.39 -25.72 39.17
N LYS A 186 -9.98 -26.88 38.89
CA LYS A 186 -11.35 -26.99 38.31
C LYS A 186 -12.40 -26.13 39.05
N PRO A 187 -12.52 -26.16 40.39
CA PRO A 187 -13.50 -25.34 41.10
C PRO A 187 -13.25 -23.83 41.00
N CYS A 188 -11.98 -23.41 41.00
CA CYS A 188 -11.61 -21.99 40.88
C CYS A 188 -11.81 -21.47 39.45
N ALA A 189 -11.48 -22.28 38.44
CA ALA A 189 -11.70 -21.92 37.04
C ALA A 189 -13.18 -21.72 36.72
N ARG A 190 -14.07 -22.58 37.26
CA ARG A 190 -15.53 -22.43 37.11
C ARG A 190 -16.07 -21.14 37.73
N ARG A 191 -15.51 -20.69 38.86
CA ARG A 191 -15.93 -19.43 39.50
C ARG A 191 -15.54 -18.19 38.70
N VAL A 192 -14.43 -18.27 37.96
CA VAL A 192 -13.95 -17.18 37.11
C VAL A 192 -14.68 -17.19 35.76
N GLU A 193 -15.12 -18.34 35.27
CA GLU A 193 -15.93 -18.46 34.07
C GLU A 193 -17.35 -17.91 34.32
N GLY A 194 -17.64 -16.70 33.80
CA GLY A 194 -18.99 -16.09 33.84
C GLY A 194 -19.18 -14.92 34.81
N GLY A 195 -18.16 -14.53 35.58
CA GLY A 195 -18.22 -13.32 36.43
C GLY A 195 -17.85 -12.03 35.68
N GLU A 196 -18.51 -10.92 36.00
CA GLU A 196 -18.08 -9.58 35.59
C GLU A 196 -16.69 -9.29 36.19
N GLY A 197 -15.68 -9.05 35.34
CA GLY A 197 -14.28 -8.82 35.77
C GLY A 197 -13.37 -10.06 35.74
N SER A 198 -13.83 -11.18 35.18
CA SER A 198 -13.06 -12.42 35.04
C SER A 198 -11.78 -12.27 34.18
N SER A 199 -10.62 -12.27 34.84
CA SER A 199 -9.30 -12.13 34.20
C SER A 199 -8.33 -13.21 34.64
N CYS A 200 -7.41 -13.58 33.75
CA CYS A 200 -6.37 -14.55 34.04
C CYS A 200 -5.43 -14.00 35.14
N PRO A 201 -5.18 -14.74 36.25
CA PRO A 201 -4.28 -14.26 37.30
C PRO A 201 -2.82 -14.12 36.87
N ILE A 202 -2.43 -14.69 35.71
CA ILE A 202 -1.06 -14.60 35.19
C ILE A 202 -0.90 -13.38 34.27
N CYS A 203 -1.76 -13.23 33.27
CA CYS A 203 -1.60 -12.20 32.23
C CYS A 203 -2.73 -11.17 32.17
N ARG A 204 -3.69 -11.23 33.10
CA ARG A 204 -4.85 -10.33 33.23
C ARG A 204 -5.77 -10.27 32.00
N ARG A 205 -5.55 -11.12 30.99
CA ARG A 205 -6.44 -11.25 29.84
C ARG A 205 -7.82 -11.76 30.30
N ARG A 206 -8.89 -11.18 29.76
CA ARG A 206 -10.27 -11.60 30.04
C ARG A 206 -10.44 -13.10 29.74
N VAL A 207 -11.05 -13.81 30.68
CA VAL A 207 -11.33 -15.25 30.56
C VAL A 207 -12.69 -15.43 29.90
N THR A 208 -12.72 -16.10 28.76
CA THR A 208 -13.96 -16.40 28.01
C THR A 208 -14.36 -17.87 28.08
N GLY A 209 -13.48 -18.72 28.62
CA GLY A 209 -13.75 -20.13 28.84
C GLY A 209 -12.59 -20.83 29.53
N ARG A 210 -12.73 -22.12 29.79
CA ARG A 210 -11.67 -22.97 30.36
C ARG A 210 -11.57 -24.31 29.64
N LEU A 211 -10.37 -24.88 29.64
CA LEU A 211 -10.11 -26.25 29.20
C LEU A 211 -9.50 -27.05 30.34
N GLU A 212 -10.09 -28.20 30.68
CA GLU A 212 -9.56 -29.09 31.71
C GLU A 212 -8.39 -29.89 31.14
N ALA A 213 -7.22 -29.78 31.78
CA ALA A 213 -6.08 -30.62 31.47
C ALA A 213 -6.30 -31.97 32.17
N TYR A 214 -6.56 -33.02 31.40
CA TYR A 214 -6.51 -34.39 31.89
C TYR A 214 -5.04 -34.83 31.89
N ALA A 215 -4.53 -35.22 33.06
CA ALA A 215 -3.23 -35.88 33.13
C ALA A 215 -3.44 -37.35 32.73
N SER A 216 -2.77 -37.79 31.67
CA SER A 216 -2.46 -39.19 31.39
C SER A 216 -1.21 -39.60 32.13
#